data_AF-A6GZR5-F1
#
_entry.id   AF-A6GZR5-F1
#
_cell.length_a   1.000
_cell.length_b   1.000
_cell.length_c   1.000
_cell.angle_alpha   90.00
_cell.angle_beta   90.00
_cell.angle_gamma   90.00
#
_symmetry.space_group_name_H-M   'P 1'
#
loop_
_entity.id
_entity.type
_entity.pdbx_description
1 polymer ?
#
loop_
_entity_poly.entity_id
_entity_poly.type
_entity_poly.pdbx_seq_one_letter_code
_entity_poly.pdbx_strand_id
1 'polypeptide(L)'
;MSNCYCEYCGSKSSSISSLTASSCSRHPLGSNKGKHKLYEGSEKPKYSCKFCGSSSSSISSLTASSCSRHPQGSNKGKHAPAL
;
A
#
# COMPACT_ATOMS: atom_id res chain seq x y z
N MET A 1 11.45 17.21 3.05
CA MET A 1 10.04 16.98 3.45
C MET A 1 9.78 15.49 3.32
N SER A 2 9.45 14.81 4.42
CA SER A 2 9.27 13.35 4.42
C SER A 2 7.90 13.02 3.82
N ASN A 3 7.87 12.43 2.63
CA ASN A 3 6.63 12.00 2.01
C ASN A 3 6.12 10.75 2.75
N CYS A 4 4.90 10.82 3.28
CA CYS A 4 4.24 9.70 3.93
C CYS A 4 3.43 8.93 2.89
N TYR A 5 3.65 7.62 2.76
CA TYR A 5 2.93 6.78 1.82
C TYR A 5 1.96 5.85 2.55
N CYS A 6 0.85 5.51 1.89
CA CYS A 6 -0.05 4.47 2.36
C CYS A 6 0.41 3.09 1.89
N GLU A 7 0.53 2.12 2.79
CA GLU A 7 0.87 0.73 2.48
C GLU A 7 -0.20 0.04 1.61
N TYR A 8 -1.48 0.39 1.80
CA TYR A 8 -2.60 -0.28 1.11
C TYR A 8 -2.90 0.24 -0.28
N CYS A 9 -2.69 1.54 -0.53
CA CYS A 9 -3.06 2.17 -1.80
C CYS A 9 -1.96 3.02 -2.41
N GLY A 10 -0.84 3.22 -1.72
CA GLY A 10 0.26 4.06 -2.18
C GLY A 10 -0.04 5.55 -2.31
N SER A 11 -1.13 6.04 -1.70
CA SER A 11 -1.39 7.48 -1.62
C SER A 11 -0.24 8.17 -0.91
N LYS A 12 0.25 9.26 -1.50
CA LYS A 12 1.26 10.14 -0.90
C LYS A 12 0.59 11.25 -0.10
N SER A 13 1.17 11.62 1.03
CA SER A 13 0.75 12.77 1.84
C SER A 13 1.95 13.45 2.46
N SER A 14 1.78 14.74 2.76
CA SER A 14 2.80 15.57 3.39
C SER A 14 3.04 15.21 4.85
N SER A 15 2.03 14.62 5.50
CA SER A 15 2.03 14.25 6.92
C SER A 15 1.19 13.00 7.18
N ILE A 16 1.54 12.25 8.24
CA ILE A 16 0.78 11.08 8.71
C ILE A 16 -0.66 11.47 9.08
N SER A 17 -0.85 12.63 9.70
CA SER A 17 -2.17 13.14 10.10
C SER A 17 -3.08 13.34 8.90
N SER A 18 -2.58 13.91 7.80
CA SER A 18 -3.36 14.08 6.56
C SER A 18 -3.68 12.73 5.91
N LEU A 19 -2.71 11.80 5.93
CA LEU A 19 -2.89 10.45 5.38
C LEU A 19 -4.00 9.70 6.14
N THR A 20 -3.95 9.70 7.47
CA THR A 20 -4.87 8.98 8.35
C THR A 20 -6.22 9.68 8.53
N ALA A 21 -6.32 10.98 8.22
CA ALA A 21 -7.60 11.70 8.19
C ALA A 21 -8.55 11.12 7.13
N SER A 22 -8.01 10.71 5.98
CA SER A 22 -8.79 10.17 4.85
C SER A 22 -9.05 8.67 4.94
N SER A 23 -10.12 8.24 4.30
CA SER A 23 -10.51 6.82 4.19
C SER A 23 -9.74 6.14 3.05
N CYS A 24 -9.28 4.91 3.27
CA CYS A 24 -8.58 4.17 2.23
C CYS A 24 -9.56 3.33 1.40
N SER A 25 -9.61 3.59 0.10
CA SER A 25 -10.42 2.81 -0.85
C SER A 25 -9.89 1.39 -1.09
N ARG A 26 -8.60 1.14 -0.83
CA ARG A 26 -7.98 -0.20 -0.96
C ARG A 26 -7.70 -0.86 0.39
N HIS A 27 -8.47 -0.51 1.41
CA HIS A 27 -8.32 -1.10 2.74
C HIS A 27 -8.63 -2.62 2.69
N PRO A 28 -7.87 -3.48 3.39
CA PRO A 28 -8.05 -4.94 3.35
C PRO A 28 -9.42 -5.39 3.88
N LEU A 29 -10.06 -4.62 4.77
CA LEU A 29 -11.41 -4.90 5.28
C LEU A 29 -12.54 -4.48 4.31
N GLY A 30 -12.21 -3.80 3.21
CA GLY A 30 -13.17 -3.27 2.24
C GLY A 30 -13.03 -1.77 2.01
N SER A 31 -13.49 -1.31 0.84
CA SER A 31 -13.39 0.09 0.42
C SER A 31 -14.00 1.03 1.46
N ASN A 32 -13.22 2.03 1.91
CA ASN A 32 -13.64 3.03 2.91
C ASN A 32 -14.02 2.47 4.29
N LYS A 33 -13.77 1.18 4.58
CA LYS A 33 -13.98 0.59 5.91
C LYS A 33 -12.84 0.86 6.90
N GLY A 34 -11.80 1.58 6.48
CA GLY A 34 -10.67 1.92 7.33
C GLY A 34 -9.89 3.10 6.78
N LYS A 35 -9.00 3.63 7.61
CA LYS A 35 -8.09 4.72 7.25
C LYS A 35 -6.87 4.20 6.49
N HIS A 36 -6.11 5.11 5.91
CA HIS A 36 -4.82 4.75 5.31
C HIS A 36 -3.85 4.23 6.38
N LYS A 37 -3.10 3.17 6.06
CA LYS A 37 -2.01 2.67 6.90
C LYS A 37 -0.69 3.26 6.42
N LEU A 38 0.07 3.85 7.33
CA LEU A 38 1.41 4.36 7.01
C LEU A 38 2.32 3.22 6.57
N TYR A 39 3.04 3.44 5.48
CA TYR A 39 4.15 2.61 5.07
C TYR A 39 5.38 3.01 5.90
N GLU A 40 5.90 2.08 6.69
CA GLU A 40 7.00 2.33 7.63
C GLU A 40 8.39 2.21 6.99
N GLY A 41 8.47 1.89 5.70
CA GLY A 41 9.74 1.82 4.99
C GLY A 41 10.19 3.19 4.49
N SER A 42 11.47 3.28 4.10
CA SER A 42 12.01 4.48 3.46
C SER A 42 11.51 4.63 2.02
N GLU A 43 11.58 5.85 1.47
CA GLU A 43 11.34 6.05 0.05
C GLU A 43 12.38 5.30 -0.79
N LYS A 44 11.91 4.49 -1.73
CA LYS A 44 12.77 3.71 -2.62
C LYS A 44 12.36 3.98 -4.06
N PRO A 45 13.30 3.94 -5.02
CA PRO A 45 12.98 4.07 -6.44
C PRO A 45 12.11 2.91 -6.95
N LYS A 46 12.14 1.76 -6.26
CA LYS A 46 11.32 0.60 -6.59
C LYS A 46 10.81 -0.08 -5.31
N TYR A 47 9.52 -0.39 -5.30
CA TYR A 47 8.83 -1.08 -4.22
C TYR A 47 8.53 -2.51 -4.65
N SER A 48 8.82 -3.47 -3.78
CA SER A 48 8.61 -4.89 -4.05
C SER A 48 7.53 -5.46 -3.12
N CYS A 49 6.71 -6.38 -3.61
CA CYS A 49 5.68 -7.04 -2.83
C CYS A 49 6.32 -8.11 -1.93
N LYS A 50 6.05 -8.07 -0.62
CA LYS A 50 6.60 -9.03 0.35
C LYS A 50 6.12 -10.47 0.14
N PHE A 51 5.01 -10.67 -0.58
CA PHE A 51 4.40 -11.98 -0.76
C PHE A 51 4.79 -12.68 -2.08
N CYS A 52 4.85 -11.92 -3.18
CA CYS A 52 5.09 -12.48 -4.51
C CYS A 52 6.36 -11.97 -5.18
N GLY A 53 7.05 -10.98 -4.61
CA GLY A 53 8.27 -10.40 -5.19
C GLY A 53 8.03 -9.44 -6.36
N SER A 54 6.80 -9.22 -6.81
CA SER A 54 6.50 -8.25 -7.88
C SER A 54 6.98 -6.85 -7.49
N SER A 55 7.55 -6.12 -8.44
CA SER A 55 8.15 -4.82 -8.17
C SER A 55 7.52 -3.72 -9.04
N SER A 56 7.38 -2.51 -8.51
CA SER A 56 6.87 -1.34 -9.23
C SER A 56 7.56 -0.06 -8.78
N SER A 57 7.58 0.96 -9.63
CA SER A 57 8.15 2.28 -9.35
C SER A 57 7.40 3.06 -8.25
N SER A 58 6.21 2.61 -7.84
CA SER A 58 5.41 3.24 -6.79
C SER A 58 4.49 2.23 -6.11
N ILE A 59 4.21 2.43 -4.82
CA ILE A 59 3.27 1.59 -4.05
C ILE A 59 1.86 1.63 -4.67
N SER A 60 1.43 2.76 -5.25
CA SER A 60 0.10 2.88 -5.86
C SER A 60 -0.06 1.98 -7.08
N SER A 61 0.99 1.90 -7.91
CA SER A 61 1.05 0.97 -9.05
C SER A 61 1.13 -0.47 -8.58
N LEU A 62 1.93 -0.75 -7.55
CA LEU A 62 2.07 -2.09 -6.98
C LEU A 62 0.73 -2.60 -6.44
N THR A 63 0.03 -1.79 -5.66
CA THR A 63 -1.25 -2.11 -5.02
C THR A 63 -2.45 -2.02 -5.96
N ALA A 64 -2.28 -1.56 -7.21
CA ALA A 64 -3.37 -1.51 -8.19
C ALA A 64 -3.82 -2.92 -8.57
N SER A 65 -2.85 -3.80 -8.77
CA SER A 65 -3.06 -5.21 -9.09
C SER A 65 -3.31 -6.06 -7.85
N SER A 66 -3.98 -7.18 -8.05
CA SER A 66 -4.19 -8.18 -7.01
C SER A 66 -2.97 -9.10 -6.92
N CYS A 67 -2.62 -9.52 -5.71
CA CYS A 67 -1.47 -10.38 -5.49
C CYS A 67 -1.86 -11.85 -5.60
N SER A 68 -1.19 -12.58 -6.48
CA SER A 68 -1.40 -14.02 -6.71
C SER A 68 -0.92 -14.89 -5.55
N ARG A 69 0.03 -14.42 -4.73
CA ARG A 69 0.55 -15.14 -3.55
C ARG A 69 0.12 -14.51 -2.23
N HIS A 70 -1.01 -13.82 -2.21
CA HIS A 70 -1.51 -13.18 -0.99
C HIS A 70 -1.86 -14.24 0.08
N PRO A 71 -1.56 -14.01 1.38
CA PRO A 71 -1.81 -14.99 2.44
C PRO A 71 -3.29 -15.34 2.63
N GLN A 72 -4.20 -14.44 2.26
CA GLN A 72 -5.65 -14.71 2.29
C GLN A 72 -6.14 -15.55 1.08
N GLY A 73 -5.26 -15.88 0.14
CA GLY A 73 -5.56 -16.62 -1.08
C GLY A 73 -5.23 -15.84 -2.35
N SER A 74 -5.04 -16.55 -3.46
CA SER A 74 -4.71 -15.97 -4.76
C SER A 74 -5.74 -14.93 -5.19
N ASN A 75 -5.28 -13.72 -5.49
CA ASN A 75 -6.11 -12.57 -5.89
C ASN A 75 -7.14 -12.07 -4.85
N LYS A 76 -7.12 -12.59 -3.61
CA LYS A 76 -8.01 -12.13 -2.53
C LYS A 76 -7.49 -10.89 -1.80
N GLY A 77 -6.31 -10.40 -2.15
CA GLY A 77 -5.74 -9.17 -1.59
C GLY A 77 -4.85 -8.45 -2.60
N LYS A 78 -4.51 -7.21 -2.30
CA LYS A 78 -3.58 -6.40 -3.08
C LYS A 78 -2.13 -6.72 -2.70
N HIS A 79 -1.19 -6.32 -3.54
CA HIS A 79 0.22 -6.43 -3.18
C HIS A 79 0.53 -5.59 -1.94
N ALA A 80 1.35 -6.13 -1.03
CA ALA A 80 1.82 -5.39 0.14
C ALA A 80 3.30 -5.06 -0.04
N PRO A 81 3.68 -3.77 -0.05
CA PRO A 81 5.09 -3.39 -0.18
C PRO A 81 5.91 -3.92 1.00
N ALA A 82 7.12 -4.39 0.71
CA ALA A 82 8.12 -4.73 1.71
C ALA A 82 8.81 -3.45 2.20
N LEU A 83 9.17 -3.43 3.50
CA LEU A 83 9.82 -2.31 4.18
C LEU A 83 11.26 -2.07 3.67
#